data_AF-A0A5S6QQ94-F1
#
_entry.id   AF-A0A5S6QQ94-F1
#
_cell.length_a   1.000
_cell.length_b   1.000
_cell.length_c   1.000
_cell.angle_alpha   90.00
_cell.angle_beta   90.00
_cell.angle_gamma   90.00
#
_symmetry.space_group_name_H-M   'P 1'
#
loop_
_entity.id
_entity.type
_entity.pdbx_description
1 polymer ?
#
loop_
_entity_poly.entity_id
_entity_poly.type
_entity_poly.pdbx_seq_one_letter_code
_entity_poly.pdbx_strand_id
1 'polypeptide(L)' 'MKTLIFTIFLLVAIGSYARKCGPNQVYLRCGSACPSTCRSIRRPARPKICTLQCVRGCFCKRGYVLNDAKQCIPKRKCYE' A
#
# COMPACT_ATOMS: atom_id res chain seq x y z
N MET A 1 14.02 -20.05 -34.52
CA MET A 1 13.49 -20.61 -33.25
C MET A 1 13.99 -19.84 -32.02
N LYS A 2 15.30 -19.60 -31.87
CA LYS A 2 15.86 -18.75 -30.77
C LYS A 2 15.34 -17.30 -30.76
N THR A 3 15.16 -16.69 -31.93
CA THR A 3 14.58 -15.36 -32.09
C THR A 3 13.12 -15.27 -31.63
N LEU A 4 12.32 -16.31 -31.89
CA LEU A 4 10.92 -16.40 -31.44
C LEU A 4 10.80 -16.51 -29.92
N ILE A 5 11.71 -17.24 -29.28
CA ILE A 5 11.74 -17.40 -27.82
C ILE A 5 12.10 -16.06 -27.15
N PHE A 6 13.11 -15.35 -27.65
CA PHE A 6 13.50 -14.03 -27.12
C PHE A 6 12.40 -12.98 -27.27
N THR A 7 11.67 -12.97 -28.39
CA THR A 7 10.56 -12.03 -28.58
C THR A 7 9.36 -12.38 -27.71
N ILE A 8 9.05 -13.66 -27.51
CA ILE A 8 8.01 -14.10 -26.56
C ILE A 8 8.38 -13.69 -25.13
N PHE A 9 9.63 -13.86 -24.70
CA PHE A 9 10.10 -13.40 -23.39
C PHE A 9 9.98 -11.89 -23.22
N LEU A 10 10.30 -11.10 -24.25
CA LEU A 10 10.10 -9.65 -24.24
C LEU A 10 8.62 -9.28 -24.13
N LEU A 11 7.73 -9.91 -24.91
CA LEU A 11 6.29 -9.68 -24.85
C LEU A 11 5.69 -10.05 -23.48
N VAL A 12 6.16 -11.14 -22.87
CA VAL A 12 5.76 -11.55 -21.50
C VAL A 12 6.29 -10.59 -20.43
N ALA A 13 7.52 -10.07 -20.58
CA ALA A 13 8.08 -9.07 -19.67
C ALA A 13 7.36 -7.72 -19.74
N ILE A 14 6.83 -7.35 -20.91
CA ILE A 14 6.05 -6.12 -21.11
C ILE A 14 4.61 -6.28 -20.57
N GLY A 15 4.09 -7.50 -20.48
CA GLY A 15 2.70 -7.81 -20.11
C GLY A 15 2.33 -7.76 -18.61
N SER A 16 3.24 -7.37 -17.72
CA SER A 16 3.00 -7.44 -16.25
C SER A 16 3.17 -6.11 -15.49
N TYR A 17 3.04 -4.95 -16.14
CA TYR A 17 3.05 -3.65 -15.44
C TYR A 17 1.66 -3.29 -14.87
N ALA A 18 1.12 -4.15 -14.02
CA ALA A 18 -0.08 -3.81 -13.23
C ALA A 18 0.23 -3.75 -11.74
N ARG A 19 1.25 -2.98 -11.33
CA ARG A 19 1.39 -2.62 -9.91
C ARG A 19 0.38 -1.54 -9.54
N LYS A 20 -0.90 -1.90 -9.46
CA LYS A 20 -1.95 -0.96 -9.03
C LYS A 20 -1.76 -0.51 -7.58
N CYS A 21 -1.13 -1.32 -6.72
CA CYS A 21 -0.60 -0.94 -5.40
C CYS A 21 0.48 -1.94 -4.95
N GLY A 22 1.24 -1.61 -3.89
CA GLY A 22 2.21 -2.51 -3.28
C GLY A 22 1.57 -3.62 -2.41
N PRO A 23 2.40 -4.46 -1.77
CA PRO A 23 1.93 -5.50 -0.85
C PRO A 23 1.03 -4.94 0.26
N ASN A 24 -0.04 -5.66 0.57
CA ASN A 24 -1.03 -5.30 1.60
C ASN A 24 -1.69 -3.93 1.43
N GLN A 25 -1.72 -3.42 0.20
CA GLN A 25 -2.41 -2.19 -0.16
C GLN A 25 -3.61 -2.46 -1.08
N VAL A 26 -4.52 -1.51 -1.13
CA VAL A 26 -5.68 -1.48 -2.02
C VAL A 26 -5.82 -0.07 -2.60
N TYR A 27 -6.13 0.01 -3.89
CA TYR A 27 -6.41 1.29 -4.52
C TYR A 27 -7.83 1.71 -4.17
N LEU A 28 -8.00 2.91 -3.60
CA LEU A 28 -9.30 3.50 -3.34
C LEU A 28 -9.44 4.79 -4.13
N ARG A 29 -10.64 4.97 -4.71
CA ARG A 29 -11.05 6.27 -5.27
C ARG A 29 -11.34 7.31 -4.17
N CYS A 30 -11.53 6.83 -2.95
CA CYS A 30 -11.77 7.65 -1.78
C CYS A 30 -11.20 6.97 -0.53
N GLY A 31 -10.06 7.45 -0.06
CA GLY A 31 -9.46 7.07 1.22
C GLY A 31 -9.18 8.30 2.07
N SER A 32 -8.88 8.07 3.35
CA SER A 32 -8.53 9.15 4.29
C SER A 32 -7.17 9.75 3.96
N ALA A 33 -7.06 11.08 4.04
CA ALA A 33 -5.78 11.78 3.95
C ALA A 33 -4.85 11.50 5.15
N CYS A 34 -5.37 10.92 6.22
CA CYS A 34 -4.60 10.57 7.42
C CYS A 34 -4.49 9.05 7.54
N PRO A 35 -3.42 8.43 7.02
CA PRO A 35 -3.23 6.99 7.14
C PRO A 35 -3.04 6.59 8.60
N SER A 36 -3.61 5.43 8.97
CA SER A 36 -3.27 4.78 10.23
C SER A 36 -1.83 4.29 10.19
N THR A 37 -1.05 4.64 11.23
CA THR A 37 0.37 4.28 11.33
C THR A 37 0.69 3.59 12.64
N CYS A 38 1.79 2.84 12.73
CA CYS A 38 2.22 2.24 14.00
C CYS A 38 2.40 3.29 15.11
N ARG A 39 2.84 4.52 14.78
CA ARG A 39 2.88 5.63 15.75
C ARG A 39 1.51 5.97 16.34
N SER A 40 0.45 5.98 15.51
CA SER A 40 -0.92 6.20 16.00
C SER A 40 -1.43 5.03 16.85
N ILE A 41 -0.98 3.81 16.57
CA ILE A 41 -1.32 2.61 17.35
C ILE A 41 -0.62 2.60 18.71
N ARG A 42 0.68 2.97 18.76
CA ARG A 42 1.49 3.04 19.98
C ARG A 42 1.11 4.22 20.89
N ARG A 43 0.56 5.30 20.33
CA ARG A 43 0.21 6.53 21.08
C ARG A 43 -1.23 6.98 20.79
N PRO A 44 -2.25 6.23 21.27
CA PRO A 44 -3.65 6.52 20.98
C PRO A 44 -4.17 7.81 21.64
N ALA A 45 -3.54 8.26 22.74
CA ALA A 45 -3.97 9.43 23.50
C ALA A 45 -3.78 10.78 22.78
N ARG A 46 -3.17 10.81 21.60
CA ARG A 46 -3.00 12.04 20.80
C ARG A 46 -3.94 11.99 19.59
N PRO A 47 -5.15 12.57 19.69
CA PRO A 47 -6.01 12.68 18.53
C PRO A 47 -5.28 13.44 17.43
N LYS A 48 -5.16 12.83 16.26
CA LYS A 48 -4.73 13.55 15.06
C LYS A 48 -5.95 14.30 14.52
N ILE A 49 -5.83 15.61 14.44
CA ILE A 49 -6.76 16.41 13.64
C ILE A 49 -6.65 15.91 12.21
N CYS A 50 -7.78 15.45 11.65
CA CYS A 50 -7.88 14.99 10.28
C CYS A 50 -9.11 15.59 9.63
N THR A 51 -8.96 16.13 8.43
CA THR A 51 -10.10 16.60 7.64
C THR A 51 -10.82 15.42 7.00
N LEU A 52 -12.11 15.59 6.70
CA LEU A 52 -12.93 14.58 6.01
C LEU A 52 -12.69 14.52 4.49
N GLN A 53 -11.55 15.04 4.03
CA GLN A 53 -11.22 15.07 2.61
C GLN A 53 -10.99 13.66 2.05
N CYS A 54 -11.46 13.45 0.83
CA CYS A 54 -11.39 12.20 0.11
C CYS A 54 -10.19 12.22 -0.85
N VAL A 55 -9.19 11.36 -0.63
CA VAL A 55 -8.01 11.27 -1.49
C VAL A 55 -7.95 9.95 -2.26
N ARG A 56 -7.54 10.01 -3.53
CA ARG A 56 -7.35 8.83 -4.40
C ARG A 56 -5.94 8.29 -4.21
N GLY A 57 -5.76 6.97 -4.16
CA GLY A 57 -4.44 6.36 -4.04
C GLY A 57 -4.42 4.95 -3.46
N CYS A 58 -3.25 4.50 -3.06
CA CYS A 58 -3.04 3.22 -2.39
C CYS A 58 -3.07 3.36 -0.87
N PHE A 59 -3.89 2.54 -0.23
CA PHE A 59 -4.08 2.54 1.22
C PHE A 59 -3.82 1.16 1.79
N CYS A 60 -3.40 1.07 3.05
CA CYS A 60 -3.27 -0.24 3.70
C CYS A 60 -4.64 -0.92 3.75
N LYS A 61 -4.66 -2.24 3.47
CA LYS A 61 -5.84 -3.08 3.63
C LYS A 61 -6.34 -3.02 5.08
N ARG A 62 -7.62 -3.31 5.30
CA ARG A 62 -8.19 -3.42 6.65
C ARG A 62 -7.34 -4.37 7.51
N GLY A 63 -6.99 -3.93 8.72
CA GLY A 63 -6.11 -4.68 9.64
C GLY A 63 -4.61 -4.41 9.47
N TYR A 64 -4.20 -3.66 8.45
CA TYR A 64 -2.82 -3.24 8.20
C TYR A 64 -2.65 -1.74 8.43
N VAL A 65 -1.46 -1.33 8.86
CA VAL A 65 -1.09 0.06 9.11
C VAL A 65 0.30 0.36 8.57
N LEU A 66 0.59 1.63 8.32
CA LEU A 66 1.89 2.07 7.83
C LEU A 66 2.93 2.01 8.96
N ASN A 67 4.03 1.30 8.74
CA ASN A 67 5.22 1.41 9.60
C ASN A 67 6.09 2.61 9.19
N ASP A 68 7.20 2.82 9.90
CA ASP A 68 8.13 3.92 9.64
C ASP A 68 8.88 3.75 8.29
N ALA A 69 9.02 2.50 7.83
CA ALA A 69 9.55 2.15 6.51
C ALA A 69 8.53 2.27 5.36
N LYS A 70 7.36 2.89 5.59
CA LYS A 70 6.28 3.09 4.61
C LYS A 70 5.66 1.80 4.05
N GLN A 71 5.77 0.69 4.76
CA GLN A 71 5.16 -0.59 4.42
C GLN A 71 3.87 -0.81 5.20
N CYS A 72 2.88 -1.45 4.57
CA CYS A 72 1.66 -1.89 5.24
C CYS A 72 1.90 -3.23 5.95
N ILE A 73 1.97 -3.19 7.28
CA ILE A 73 2.17 -4.36 8.14
C ILE A 73 0.93 -4.63 9.00
N PRO A 74 0.71 -5.88 9.45
CA PRO A 74 -0.39 -6.18 10.37
C PRO A 74 -0.30 -5.30 11.62
N LYS A 75 -1.43 -4.73 12.08
CA LYS A 75 -1.47 -3.84 13.26
C LYS A 75 -0.76 -4.43 14.49
N ARG A 76 -0.86 -5.75 14.70
CA ARG A 76 -0.19 -6.48 15.79
C ARG A 76 1.34 -6.35 15.79
N LYS A 77 1.96 -6.24 14.61
CA LYS A 77 3.41 -6.08 14.45
C LYS A 77 3.91 -4.69 14.83
N CYS A 78 3.03 -3.76 15.20
CA CYS A 78 3.47 -2.48 15.72
C CYS A 78 4.02 -2.56 17.14
N TYR A 79 3.92 -3.68 17.85
CA TYR A 79 4.47 -3.80 19.21
C TYR A 79 5.73 -4.67 19.28
N GLU A 80 6.11 -5.25 18.15
CA GLU A 80 7.43 -5.84 17.90
C GLU A 80 8.44 -4.70 17.65
#